data_AF-A0A2S7EMW8-F1
#
_entry.id   AF-A0A2S7EMW8-F1
#
_cell.length_a   1.000
_cell.length_b   1.000
_cell.length_c   1.000
_cell.angle_alpha   90.00
_cell.angle_beta   90.00
_cell.angle_gamma   90.00
#
_symmetry.space_group_name_H-M   'P 1'
#
loop_
_entity.id
_entity.type
_entity.pdbx_description
1 polymer ?
#
loop_
_entity_poly.entity_id
_entity_poly.type
_entity_poly.pdbx_seq_one_letter_code
_entity_poly.pdbx_strand_id
1 'polypeptide(L)' 'MTRTYGAHLDEADKPYFLGWLDNNLTPPNRVSDANLDKTRRCFGQRIRDICQRTNQSSRWTADPSKARAFVAPLDR' A
#
# COMPACT_ATOMS: atom_id res chain seq x y z
N MET A 1 15.32 15.79 -25.12
CA MET A 1 14.51 16.11 -23.92
C MET A 1 13.72 14.87 -23.52
N THR A 2 14.29 14.01 -22.68
CA THR A 2 13.64 12.74 -22.30
C THR A 2 12.72 13.03 -21.12
N ARG A 3 11.43 13.23 -21.40
CA ARG A 3 10.39 13.44 -20.40
C ARG A 3 10.12 12.10 -19.73
N THR A 4 10.69 11.88 -18.55
CA THR A 4 10.49 10.68 -17.74
C THR A 4 9.07 10.73 -17.15
N TYR A 5 8.11 10.08 -17.80
CA TYR A 5 6.71 9.93 -17.33
C TYR A 5 6.55 8.99 -16.11
N GLY A 6 7.61 8.80 -15.31
CA GLY A 6 7.67 7.74 -14.30
C GLY A 6 7.21 8.11 -12.89
N ALA A 7 7.11 9.41 -12.56
CA ALA A 7 6.91 9.87 -11.18
C ALA A 7 5.50 10.40 -10.89
N HIS A 8 4.60 10.45 -11.89
CA HIS A 8 3.25 11.01 -11.81
C HIS A 8 2.19 10.05 -12.37
N LEU A 9 2.45 8.74 -12.37
CA LEU A 9 1.35 7.78 -12.38
C LEU A 9 0.74 7.83 -10.99
N ASP A 10 -0.21 8.76 -10.86
CA ASP A 10 -1.07 8.97 -9.72
C ASP A 10 -1.41 7.62 -9.08
N GLU A 11 -1.28 7.48 -7.78
CA GLU A 11 -1.70 6.24 -7.10
C GLU A 11 -3.19 5.91 -7.36
N ALA A 12 -3.95 6.88 -7.88
CA ALA A 12 -5.31 6.72 -8.42
C ALA A 12 -5.40 5.73 -9.60
N ASP A 13 -4.35 5.55 -10.40
CA ASP A 13 -4.33 4.63 -11.55
C ASP A 13 -4.15 3.16 -11.16
N LYS A 14 -4.04 2.86 -9.87
CA LYS A 14 -3.87 1.50 -9.34
C LYS A 14 -5.07 1.11 -8.49
N PRO A 15 -6.22 0.74 -9.09
CA PRO A 15 -7.43 0.45 -8.33
C PRO A 15 -7.43 -0.94 -7.68
N TYR A 16 -6.54 -1.85 -8.11
CA TYR A 16 -6.59 -3.25 -7.67
C TYR A 16 -5.65 -3.50 -6.50
N PHE A 17 -6.18 -4.09 -5.44
CA PHE A 17 -5.38 -4.49 -4.28
C PHE A 17 -4.43 -5.64 -4.64
N LEU A 18 -3.15 -5.51 -4.29
CA LEU A 18 -2.08 -6.48 -4.56
C LEU A 18 -1.60 -7.21 -3.29
N GLY A 19 -2.02 -6.76 -2.10
CA GLY A 19 -1.57 -7.28 -0.82
C GLY A 19 -0.86 -6.23 0.02
N TRP A 20 -0.05 -6.70 0.97
CA TRP A 20 0.67 -5.86 1.93
C TRP A 20 2.16 -5.78 1.58
N LEU A 21 2.79 -4.64 1.86
CA LEU A 21 4.23 -4.45 1.89
C LEU A 21 4.68 -4.43 3.35
N ASP A 22 5.69 -5.25 3.69
CA ASP A 22 6.35 -5.23 5.00
C ASP A 22 7.59 -4.33 4.91
N ASN A 23 7.50 -3.12 5.46
CA ASN A 23 8.60 -2.15 5.38
C ASN A 23 9.76 -2.50 6.32
N ASN A 24 9.61 -3.50 7.21
CA ASN A 24 10.71 -3.96 8.05
C ASN A 24 11.75 -4.76 7.27
N LEU A 25 11.37 -5.34 6.12
CA LEU A 25 12.27 -6.15 5.28
C LEU A 25 13.33 -5.32 4.55
N THR A 26 13.19 -3.99 4.51
CA THR A 26 14.17 -3.11 3.88
C THR A 26 14.40 -1.87 4.73
N PRO A 27 15.22 -1.97 5.78
CA PRO A 27 15.60 -0.81 6.58
C PRO A 27 16.28 0.27 5.71
N PRO A 28 16.09 1.57 5.99
CA PRO A 28 15.37 2.16 7.13
C PRO A 28 13.87 2.42 6.87
N ASN A 29 13.23 1.71 5.93
CA ASN A 29 11.88 2.04 5.50
C ASN A 29 10.85 2.04 6.63
N ARG A 30 9.94 3.01 6.54
CA ARG A 30 8.79 3.17 7.43
C ARG A 30 7.55 3.42 6.61
N VAL A 31 6.42 2.89 7.07
CA VAL A 31 5.13 3.25 6.53
C VAL A 31 4.91 4.75 6.69
N SER A 32 4.50 5.42 5.62
CA SER A 32 4.18 6.84 5.62
C SER A 32 2.73 7.09 6.03
N ASP A 33 2.46 8.29 6.56
CA ASP A 33 1.10 8.69 6.92
C ASP A 33 0.13 8.67 5.74
N ALA A 34 0.63 8.99 4.53
CA ALA A 34 -0.17 8.90 3.30
C ALA A 34 -0.63 7.45 3.02
N ASN A 35 0.24 6.46 3.21
CA ASN A 35 -0.10 5.05 3.05
C ASN A 35 -1.07 4.57 4.14
N LEU A 36 -0.93 5.08 5.37
CA LEU A 36 -1.87 4.79 6.46
C LEU A 36 -3.24 5.39 6.18
N ASP A 37 -3.31 6.64 5.71
CA ASP A 37 -4.59 7.27 5.38
C ASP A 37 -5.28 6.57 4.21
N LYS A 38 -4.54 6.16 3.17
CA LYS A 38 -5.07 5.33 2.09
C LYS A 38 -5.64 4.01 2.61
N THR A 39 -4.88 3.33 3.47
CA THR A 39 -5.30 2.07 4.10
C THR A 39 -6.57 2.26 4.94
N ARG A 40 -6.68 3.38 5.69
CA ARG A 40 -7.87 3.74 6.46
C ARG A 40 -9.08 3.99 5.56
N ARG A 41 -8.91 4.72 4.44
CA ARG A 41 -10.00 4.99 3.48
C ARG A 41 -10.52 3.72 2.81
N CYS A 42 -9.63 2.78 2.49
CA CYS A 42 -9.99 1.55 1.77
C CYS A 42 -10.51 0.43 2.69
N PHE A 43 -9.95 0.27 3.88
CA PHE A 43 -10.18 -0.91 4.74
C PHE A 43 -10.63 -0.56 6.17
N GLY A 44 -10.70 0.73 6.51
CA GLY A 44 -11.16 1.21 7.81
C GLY A 44 -10.06 1.39 8.86
N GLN A 45 -10.44 1.99 9.99
CA GLN A 45 -9.53 2.38 11.07
C GLN A 45 -8.77 1.19 11.67
N ARG A 46 -9.44 0.06 11.89
CA ARG A 46 -8.82 -1.14 12.49
C ARG A 46 -7.61 -1.63 11.68
N ILE A 47 -7.74 -1.65 10.35
CA ILE A 47 -6.67 -2.12 9.47
C ILE A 47 -5.51 -1.11 9.41
N ARG A 48 -5.83 0.19 9.40
CA ARG A 48 -4.83 1.26 9.54
C ARG A 48 -3.99 1.10 10.82
N ASP A 49 -4.63 0.82 11.95
CA ASP A 49 -3.93 0.69 13.23
C ASP A 49 -3.01 -0.54 13.27
N ILE A 50 -3.44 -1.66 12.66
CA ILE A 50 -2.57 -2.84 12.48
C ILE A 50 -1.36 -2.46 11.62
N CYS A 51 -1.59 -1.86 10.45
CA CYS A 51 -0.52 -1.47 9.54
C CYS A 51 0.48 -0.49 10.17
N GLN A 52 0.00 0.46 10.99
CA GLN A 52 0.86 1.39 11.73
C GLN A 52 1.74 0.63 12.74
N ARG A 53 1.16 -0.31 13.49
CA ARG A 53 1.89 -1.12 14.48
C ARG A 53 2.90 -2.06 13.84
N THR A 54 2.57 -2.68 12.71
CA THR A 54 3.39 -3.70 12.04
C THR A 54 4.31 -3.14 10.97
N ASN A 55 4.31 -1.81 10.76
CA ASN A 55 5.08 -1.13 9.71
C ASN A 55 4.75 -1.64 8.30
N GLN A 56 3.46 -1.89 8.04
CA GLN A 56 2.96 -2.39 6.76
C GLN A 56 2.17 -1.34 5.99
N SER A 57 2.12 -1.46 4.66
CA SER A 57 1.27 -0.62 3.81
C SER A 57 0.53 -1.46 2.76
N SER A 58 -0.64 -0.98 2.32
CA SER A 58 -1.37 -1.60 1.22
C SER A 58 -0.66 -1.36 -0.11
N ARG A 59 -0.53 -2.41 -0.93
CA ARG A 59 0.00 -2.34 -2.30
C ARG A 59 -1.13 -2.41 -3.30
N TRP A 60 -0.95 -1.67 -4.38
CA TRP A 60 -1.96 -1.50 -5.42
C TRP A 60 -1.34 -1.69 -6.80
N THR A 61 -2.14 -2.15 -7.76
CA THR A 61 -1.73 -2.37 -9.16
C THR A 61 -2.80 -1.86 -10.13
N ALA A 62 -2.35 -1.44 -11.32
CA ALA A 62 -3.23 -1.11 -12.45
C ALA A 62 -3.65 -2.37 -13.23
N ASP A 63 -2.91 -3.47 -13.06
CA ASP A 63 -3.13 -4.74 -13.75
C ASP A 63 -4.16 -5.60 -13.00
N PRO A 64 -5.39 -5.76 -13.53
CA PRO A 64 -6.44 -6.53 -12.87
C PRO A 64 -6.10 -8.01 -12.71
N SER A 65 -5.24 -8.57 -13.57
CA SER A 65 -4.85 -9.99 -13.48
C SER A 65 -4.02 -10.29 -12.22
N LYS A 66 -3.43 -9.26 -11.63
CA LYS A 66 -2.64 -9.32 -10.39
C LYS A 66 -3.45 -8.93 -9.16
N ALA A 67 -4.73 -8.56 -9.33
CA ALA A 67 -5.61 -8.27 -8.22
C ALA A 67 -5.70 -9.49 -7.30
N ARG A 68 -5.62 -9.26 -6.00
CA ARG A 68 -5.76 -10.30 -4.98
C ARG A 68 -6.98 -9.98 -4.11
N ALA A 69 -7.62 -11.03 -3.62
CA ALA A 69 -8.65 -10.88 -2.61
C ALA A 69 -8.09 -10.18 -1.37
N PHE A 70 -8.94 -9.43 -0.68
CA PHE A 70 -8.56 -8.85 0.59
C PHE A 70 -8.20 -9.93 1.60
N VAL A 71 -7.07 -9.75 2.26
CA VAL A 71 -6.63 -10.53 3.42
C VAL A 71 -6.17 -9.52 4.47
N ALA A 72 -6.48 -9.77 5.74
CA ALA A 72 -6.00 -8.90 6.81
C ALA A 72 -4.47 -8.86 6.83
N PRO A 73 -3.85 -7.71 7.15
CA PRO A 73 -2.42 -7.65 7.41
C PRO A 73 -2.08 -8.53 8.61
N LEU A 74 -0.89 -9.12 8.60
CA LEU A 74 -0.43 -9.98 9.69
C LEU A 74 -0.09 -9.11 10.90
N ASP A 75 -0.84 -9.28 12.00
CA ASP A 75 -0.45 -8.79 13.33
C ASP A 75 0.58 -9.79 13.87
N ARG A 76 1.87 -9.46 13.73
CA ARG A 76 2.99 -10.29 14.19
C ARG A 76 3.47 -9.86 15.57
#